data_AF-A0A3B0XBT7-F1
#
_entry.id   AF-A0A3B0XBT7-F1
#
_cell.length_a   1.000
_cell.length_b   1.000
_cell.length_c   1.000
_cell.angle_alpha   90.00
_cell.angle_beta   90.00
_cell.angle_gamma   90.00
#
_symmetry.space_group_name_H-M   'P 1'
#
loop_
_entity.id
_entity.type
_entity.pdbx_description
1 polymer ?
#
loop_
_entity_poly.entity_id
_entity_poly.type
_entity_poly.pdbx_seq_one_letter_code
_entity_poly.pdbx_strand_id
1 'polypeptide(L)'
;MGGLLSEPENITSINSALSALNKNWYAGITVSGKGLAADKTINNCREYFDASKQGLKPVKEFERSAYYEFAIMCVAAKSITSAVPASISFLRDFVLNKESLKKLPKAFSFKTSEAEYKKILDNKELISWHDVGFISEVKDIKPDSAVFKSEGAQQKISFIAKADFNRDGIEDLLISSKDSVIGGSYLSIRMFLITRLGLGEEFILLKAY
;
A
#
# COMPACT_ATOMS: atom_id res chain seq x y z
N MET A 1 9.88 0.76 -7.70
CA MET A 1 9.75 2.09 -7.04
C MET A 1 10.95 3.00 -7.35
N GLY A 2 11.49 3.02 -8.58
CA GLY A 2 12.76 3.70 -8.87
C GLY A 2 12.71 5.22 -9.12
N GLY A 3 11.51 5.81 -9.28
CA GLY A 3 11.34 7.22 -9.68
C GLY A 3 11.09 8.21 -8.54
N LEU A 4 11.12 7.76 -7.29
CA LEU A 4 10.79 8.61 -6.13
C LEU A 4 12.04 9.16 -5.42
N LEU A 5 13.20 8.57 -5.66
CA LEU A 5 14.46 9.00 -5.07
C LEU A 5 15.19 9.96 -6.00
N SER A 6 15.98 10.88 -5.43
CA SER A 6 16.88 11.78 -6.16
C SER A 6 17.89 11.00 -7.01
N GLU A 7 18.31 9.84 -6.52
CA GLU A 7 19.08 8.86 -7.25
C GLU A 7 18.32 7.53 -7.26
N PRO A 8 18.05 6.93 -8.44
CA PRO A 8 17.31 5.69 -8.53
C PRO A 8 17.92 4.57 -7.66
N GLU A 9 17.07 3.80 -7.00
CA GLU A 9 17.44 2.61 -6.24
C GLU A 9 16.46 1.49 -6.58
N ASN A 10 16.99 0.32 -6.94
CA ASN A 10 16.19 -0.88 -7.11
C ASN A 10 16.16 -1.64 -5.78
N ILE A 11 15.01 -1.57 -5.09
CA ILE A 11 14.82 -2.25 -3.81
C ILE A 11 14.59 -3.76 -4.07
N THR A 12 15.67 -4.54 -4.06
CA THR A 12 15.65 -6.00 -4.27
C THR A 12 16.22 -6.79 -3.09
N SER A 13 16.70 -6.10 -2.06
CA SER A 13 17.33 -6.67 -0.87
C SER A 13 17.10 -5.78 0.37
N ILE A 14 17.32 -6.34 1.56
CA ILE A 14 17.30 -5.60 2.83
C ILE A 14 18.28 -4.42 2.78
N ASN A 15 19.48 -4.60 2.23
CA ASN A 15 20.48 -3.53 2.13
C ASN A 15 20.01 -2.39 1.21
N SER A 16 19.43 -2.70 0.05
CA SER A 16 18.85 -1.67 -0.83
C SER A 16 17.65 -0.97 -0.20
N ALA A 17 16.85 -1.67 0.63
CA ALA A 17 15.76 -1.05 1.38
C ALA A 17 16.28 -0.10 2.48
N LEU A 18 17.33 -0.51 3.22
CA LEU A 18 18.03 0.35 4.18
C LEU A 18 18.64 1.59 3.51
N SER A 19 19.24 1.42 2.34
CA SER A 19 19.76 2.52 1.51
C SER A 19 18.64 3.50 1.16
N ALA A 20 17.53 3.00 0.62
CA ALA A 20 16.38 3.82 0.22
C ALA A 20 15.80 4.66 1.38
N LEU A 21 15.82 4.16 2.61
CA LEU A 21 15.35 4.90 3.80
C LEU A 21 16.19 6.13 4.14
N ASN A 22 17.46 6.16 3.74
CA ASN A 22 18.39 7.25 4.02
C ASN A 22 18.63 8.18 2.82
N LYS A 23 18.12 7.81 1.64
CA LYS A 23 18.22 8.64 0.42
C LYS A 23 17.21 9.79 0.44
N ASN A 24 17.62 10.91 -0.16
CA ASN A 24 16.71 12.01 -0.44
C ASN A 24 15.78 11.64 -1.60
N TRP A 25 14.55 12.12 -1.51
CA TRP A 25 13.57 12.10 -2.58
C TRP A 25 13.95 13.05 -3.72
N TYR A 26 13.36 12.88 -4.90
CA TYR A 26 13.60 13.80 -6.02
C TYR A 26 13.03 15.21 -5.77
N ALA A 27 12.11 15.36 -4.80
CA ALA A 27 11.49 16.61 -4.43
C ALA A 27 11.20 16.65 -2.92
N GLY A 28 11.30 17.84 -2.32
CA GLY A 28 10.86 18.09 -0.96
C GLY A 28 9.35 18.39 -0.89
N ILE A 29 8.71 18.02 0.20
CA ILE A 29 7.30 18.31 0.49
C ILE A 29 7.22 19.26 1.68
N THR A 30 6.42 20.32 1.56
CA THR A 30 6.23 21.26 2.68
C THR A 30 5.06 20.79 3.53
N VAL A 31 5.31 20.58 4.82
CA VAL A 31 4.33 20.09 5.80
C VAL A 31 4.11 21.09 6.94
N SER A 32 2.89 21.08 7.47
CA SER A 32 2.46 21.92 8.60
C SER A 32 1.50 21.15 9.50
N GLY A 33 1.27 21.67 10.71
CA GLY A 33 0.40 21.03 11.69
C GLY A 33 0.33 21.79 13.01
N LYS A 34 -0.56 21.34 13.91
CA LYS A 34 -0.73 21.97 15.23
C LYS A 34 0.56 21.84 16.05
N GLY A 35 1.03 22.96 16.61
CA GLY A 35 2.22 23.02 17.46
C GLY A 35 3.53 23.27 16.71
N LEU A 36 3.49 23.42 15.38
CA LEU A 36 4.65 23.82 14.59
C LEU A 36 4.72 25.35 14.49
N ALA A 37 5.86 25.95 14.84
CA ALA A 37 6.03 27.41 14.80
C ALA A 37 6.10 27.97 13.36
N ALA A 38 6.58 27.17 12.41
CA ALA A 38 6.65 27.49 10.99
C ALA A 38 6.64 26.21 10.16
N ASP A 39 6.14 26.28 8.93
CA ASP A 39 6.13 25.16 7.99
C ASP A 39 7.53 24.57 7.79
N LYS A 40 7.61 23.25 7.59
CA LYS A 40 8.86 22.51 7.42
C LYS A 40 8.86 21.77 6.09
N THR A 41 9.97 21.80 5.37
CA THR A 41 10.17 20.91 4.22
C THR A 41 10.77 19.58 4.69
N ILE A 42 10.20 18.47 4.22
CA ILE A 42 10.73 17.12 4.40
C ILE A 42 11.15 16.54 3.05
N ASN A 43 12.21 15.73 3.01
CA ASN A 43 12.74 15.19 1.75
C ASN A 43 13.26 13.75 1.84
N ASN A 44 13.06 13.05 2.95
CA ASN A 44 13.50 11.67 3.11
C ASN A 44 12.60 10.90 4.08
N CYS A 45 12.79 9.58 4.15
CA CYS A 45 11.94 8.72 4.96
C CYS A 45 12.05 8.95 6.47
N ARG A 46 13.23 9.34 6.96
CA ARG A 46 13.44 9.66 8.38
C ARG A 46 12.58 10.86 8.78
N GLU A 47 12.68 11.93 8.01
CA GLU A 47 11.90 13.15 8.21
C GLU A 47 10.40 12.92 8.06
N TYR A 48 9.99 12.08 7.09
CA TYR A 48 8.61 11.64 6.96
C TYR A 48 8.10 10.97 8.23
N PHE A 49 8.83 10.00 8.79
CA PHE A 49 8.38 9.31 10.00
C PHE A 49 8.26 10.26 11.20
N ASP A 50 9.18 11.22 11.33
CA ASP A 50 9.14 12.21 12.40
C ASP A 50 7.99 13.22 12.21
N ALA A 51 7.73 13.65 10.98
CA ALA A 51 6.59 14.50 10.64
C ALA A 51 5.24 13.78 10.85
N SER A 52 5.16 12.50 10.45
CA SER A 52 3.95 11.67 10.58
C SER A 52 3.58 11.43 12.05
N LYS A 53 4.57 11.16 12.93
CA LYS A 53 4.36 11.05 14.38
C LYS A 53 3.78 12.33 15.01
N GLN A 54 4.15 13.48 14.46
CA GLN A 54 3.64 14.79 14.89
C GLN A 54 2.29 15.14 14.24
N GLY A 55 1.75 14.28 13.38
CA GLY A 55 0.49 14.54 12.67
C GLY A 55 0.58 15.63 11.61
N LEU A 56 1.79 15.99 11.14
CA LEU A 56 1.98 17.02 10.12
C LEU A 56 1.43 16.54 8.77
N LYS A 57 0.91 17.47 7.97
CA LYS A 57 0.30 17.21 6.66
C LYS A 57 0.84 18.17 5.60
N PRO A 58 0.85 17.78 4.31
CA PRO A 58 1.22 18.69 3.22
C PRO A 58 0.39 19.96 3.22
N VAL A 59 1.05 21.11 3.06
CA VAL A 59 0.40 22.42 2.99
C VAL A 59 -0.32 22.60 1.66
N LYS A 60 0.31 22.19 0.56
CA LYS A 60 -0.22 22.36 -0.79
C LYS A 60 -1.01 21.15 -1.23
N GLU A 61 -2.23 21.35 -1.71
CA GLU A 61 -3.12 20.27 -2.13
C GLU A 61 -2.50 19.41 -3.24
N PHE A 62 -1.87 20.05 -4.24
CA PHE A 62 -1.24 19.33 -5.35
C PHE A 62 -0.02 18.48 -4.93
N GLU A 63 0.59 18.75 -3.77
CA GLU A 63 1.70 17.96 -3.23
C GLU A 63 1.21 16.69 -2.52
N ARG A 64 -0.09 16.57 -2.20
CA ARG A 64 -0.63 15.42 -1.44
C ARG A 64 -0.42 14.09 -2.14
N SER A 65 -0.61 14.03 -3.45
CA SER A 65 -0.41 12.80 -4.21
C SER A 65 1.05 12.32 -4.14
N ALA A 66 2.00 13.24 -4.33
CA ALA A 66 3.42 12.93 -4.21
C ALA A 66 3.79 12.53 -2.77
N TYR A 67 3.24 13.24 -1.78
CA TYR A 67 3.42 12.89 -0.37
C TYR A 67 2.97 11.46 -0.05
N TYR A 68 1.82 11.01 -0.57
CA TYR A 68 1.36 9.63 -0.34
C TYR A 68 2.24 8.58 -1.03
N GLU A 69 2.75 8.86 -2.22
CA GLU A 69 3.69 7.96 -2.90
C GLU A 69 5.00 7.83 -2.10
N PHE A 70 5.55 8.94 -1.60
CA PHE A 70 6.72 8.91 -0.72
C PHE A 70 6.44 8.17 0.59
N ALA A 71 5.29 8.44 1.22
CA ALA A 71 4.87 7.77 2.44
C ALA A 71 4.85 6.24 2.27
N ILE A 72 4.21 5.75 1.20
CA ILE A 72 4.10 4.32 0.93
C ILE A 72 5.46 3.70 0.64
N MET A 73 6.30 4.36 -0.16
CA MET A 73 7.67 3.90 -0.40
C MET A 73 8.46 3.77 0.93
N CYS A 74 8.35 4.76 1.82
CA CYS A 74 9.06 4.74 3.09
C CYS A 74 8.54 3.64 4.02
N VAL A 75 7.22 3.48 4.13
CA VAL A 75 6.63 2.42 4.96
C VAL A 75 6.95 1.03 4.38
N ALA A 76 6.93 0.87 3.06
CA ALA A 76 7.34 -0.35 2.38
C ALA A 76 8.80 -0.69 2.66
N ALA A 77 9.72 0.24 2.42
CA ALA A 77 11.15 0.05 2.67
C ALA A 77 11.39 -0.33 4.13
N LYS A 78 10.77 0.38 5.09
CA LYS A 78 10.87 0.05 6.52
C LYS A 78 10.30 -1.33 6.87
N SER A 79 9.25 -1.77 6.19
CA SER A 79 8.68 -3.11 6.42
C SER A 79 9.61 -4.19 5.89
N ILE A 80 10.24 -3.97 4.73
CA ILE A 80 11.18 -4.90 4.11
C ILE A 80 12.43 -5.08 5.00
N THR A 81 12.90 -4.04 5.68
CA THR A 81 14.09 -4.15 6.54
C THR A 81 13.87 -5.01 7.80
N SER A 82 12.62 -5.28 8.17
CA SER A 82 12.30 -6.14 9.32
C SER A 82 11.96 -7.58 8.94
N ALA A 83 11.83 -7.87 7.65
CA ALA A 83 11.41 -9.16 7.13
C ALA A 83 12.55 -10.19 7.10
N VAL A 84 12.20 -11.47 7.11
CA VAL A 84 13.12 -12.60 6.98
C VAL A 84 12.73 -13.49 5.80
N PRO A 85 13.64 -14.33 5.28
CA PRO A 85 13.27 -15.31 4.26
C PRO A 85 12.23 -16.30 4.81
N ALA A 86 11.16 -16.54 4.04
CA ALA A 86 10.18 -17.57 4.36
C ALA A 86 10.72 -18.97 4.06
N SER A 87 10.32 -19.96 4.86
CA SER A 87 10.64 -21.37 4.61
C SER A 87 9.60 -22.06 3.73
N ILE A 88 8.34 -21.59 3.79
CA ILE A 88 7.21 -22.12 3.05
C ILE A 88 6.53 -20.98 2.28
N SER A 89 6.14 -21.22 1.02
CA SER A 89 5.36 -20.25 0.24
C SER A 89 4.09 -20.89 -0.28
N PHE A 90 2.96 -20.31 0.12
CA PHE A 90 1.66 -20.56 -0.46
C PHE A 90 1.26 -19.42 -1.38
N LEU A 91 2.17 -18.73 -2.08
CA LEU A 91 1.84 -17.59 -2.95
C LEU A 91 2.14 -17.83 -4.43
N ARG A 92 2.66 -19.01 -4.79
CA ARG A 92 3.19 -19.30 -6.14
C ARG A 92 2.11 -19.32 -7.23
N ASP A 93 0.92 -19.80 -6.90
CA ASP A 93 -0.26 -19.89 -7.76
C ASP A 93 -1.16 -18.64 -7.69
N PHE A 94 -0.83 -17.67 -6.82
CA PHE A 94 -1.66 -16.49 -6.66
C PHE A 94 -1.41 -15.48 -7.80
N VAL A 95 -2.48 -15.13 -8.50
CA VAL A 95 -2.49 -14.16 -9.60
C VAL A 95 -3.61 -13.14 -9.37
N LEU A 96 -3.33 -11.87 -9.66
CA LEU A 96 -4.34 -10.81 -9.62
C LEU A 96 -5.27 -10.92 -10.84
N ASN A 97 -6.52 -11.28 -10.59
CA ASN A 97 -7.57 -11.41 -11.60
C ASN A 97 -8.95 -11.29 -10.94
N LYS A 98 -10.04 -11.52 -11.69
CA LYS A 98 -11.40 -11.45 -11.14
C LYS A 98 -11.65 -12.44 -10.00
N GLU A 99 -11.06 -13.63 -10.03
CA GLU A 99 -11.22 -14.64 -8.98
C GLU A 99 -10.47 -14.25 -7.70
N SER A 100 -9.36 -13.50 -7.79
CA SER A 100 -8.64 -13.00 -6.62
C SER A 100 -9.51 -12.12 -5.70
N LEU A 101 -10.57 -11.50 -6.23
CA LEU A 101 -11.53 -10.70 -5.45
C LEU A 101 -12.23 -11.52 -4.35
N LYS A 102 -12.47 -12.81 -4.61
CA LYS A 102 -13.10 -13.73 -3.66
C LYS A 102 -12.15 -14.21 -2.57
N LYS A 103 -10.84 -14.03 -2.78
CA LYS A 103 -9.78 -14.51 -1.88
C LYS A 103 -9.16 -13.39 -1.06
N LEU A 104 -9.20 -12.16 -1.55
CA LEU A 104 -8.66 -11.00 -0.85
C LEU A 104 -9.66 -10.49 0.20
N PRO A 105 -9.18 -10.04 1.38
CA PRO A 105 -10.05 -9.51 2.42
C PRO A 105 -10.87 -8.33 1.93
N LYS A 106 -12.09 -8.17 2.45
CA LYS A 106 -12.93 -6.98 2.20
C LYS A 106 -12.26 -5.63 2.48
N ALA A 107 -11.19 -5.61 3.29
CA ALA A 107 -10.38 -4.42 3.52
C ALA A 107 -9.77 -3.85 2.22
N PHE A 108 -9.60 -4.68 1.18
CA PHE A 108 -9.17 -4.22 -0.14
C PHE A 108 -10.24 -3.41 -0.86
N SER A 109 -11.50 -3.39 -0.43
CA SER A 109 -12.52 -2.55 -1.06
C SER A 109 -12.13 -1.08 -1.17
N PHE A 110 -12.60 -0.45 -2.25
CA PHE A 110 -12.38 0.95 -2.56
C PHE A 110 -12.90 1.83 -1.41
N LYS A 111 -12.05 2.72 -0.90
CA LYS A 111 -12.36 3.50 0.30
C LYS A 111 -12.58 4.96 -0.06
N THR A 112 -13.82 5.43 -0.20
CA THR A 112 -14.11 6.87 -0.40
C THR A 112 -14.34 7.63 0.89
N SER A 113 -14.80 6.95 1.94
CA SER A 113 -15.19 7.53 3.22
C SER A 113 -14.75 6.62 4.36
N GLU A 114 -14.16 7.21 5.42
CA GLU A 114 -13.79 6.50 6.64
C GLU A 114 -15.01 5.85 7.31
N ALA A 115 -16.13 6.57 7.39
CA ALA A 115 -17.33 6.10 8.06
C ALA A 115 -17.94 4.90 7.33
N GLU A 116 -18.00 4.95 6.00
CA GLU A 116 -18.54 3.85 5.20
C GLU A 116 -17.61 2.63 5.22
N TYR A 117 -16.31 2.88 5.09
CA TYR A 117 -15.30 1.83 5.17
C TYR A 117 -15.34 1.11 6.52
N LYS A 118 -15.55 1.84 7.62
CA LYS A 118 -15.75 1.23 8.94
C LYS A 118 -16.96 0.30 8.98
N LYS A 119 -18.10 0.69 8.41
CA LYS A 119 -19.30 -0.18 8.33
C LYS A 119 -19.01 -1.45 7.54
N ILE A 120 -18.29 -1.36 6.43
CA ILE A 120 -17.88 -2.51 5.62
C ILE A 120 -17.03 -3.47 6.46
N LEU A 121 -16.02 -2.96 7.17
CA LEU A 121 -15.15 -3.77 8.01
C LEU A 121 -15.90 -4.42 9.18
N ASP A 122 -16.86 -3.72 9.79
CA ASP A 122 -17.63 -4.22 10.92
C ASP A 122 -18.75 -5.21 10.49
N ASN A 123 -19.16 -5.21 9.22
CA ASN A 123 -20.21 -6.10 8.71
C ASN A 123 -19.71 -7.53 8.50
N LYS A 124 -20.14 -8.47 9.35
CA LYS A 124 -19.71 -9.88 9.32
C LYS A 124 -20.24 -10.69 8.12
N GLU A 125 -21.27 -10.22 7.43
CA GLU A 125 -21.81 -10.88 6.23
C GLU A 125 -20.92 -10.67 5.00
N LEU A 126 -20.12 -9.60 5.02
CA LEU A 126 -19.11 -9.33 4.00
C LEU A 126 -17.80 -10.01 4.43
N ILE A 127 -17.30 -10.91 3.60
CA ILE A 127 -16.12 -11.72 3.90
C ILE A 127 -14.94 -11.22 3.07
N SER A 128 -15.14 -11.14 1.76
CA SER A 128 -14.13 -10.86 0.76
C SER A 128 -14.33 -9.50 0.09
N TRP A 129 -13.34 -9.06 -0.69
CA TRP A 129 -13.46 -7.85 -1.50
C TRP A 129 -14.62 -7.96 -2.51
N HIS A 130 -14.89 -9.15 -3.02
CA HIS A 130 -16.01 -9.40 -3.94
C HIS A 130 -17.37 -8.99 -3.36
N ASP A 131 -17.57 -9.09 -2.04
CA ASP A 131 -18.87 -8.87 -1.40
C ASP A 131 -19.23 -7.39 -1.24
N VAL A 132 -18.25 -6.49 -1.36
CA VAL A 132 -18.43 -5.06 -1.02
C VAL A 132 -18.95 -4.23 -2.18
N GLY A 133 -18.61 -4.59 -3.42
CA GLY A 133 -18.96 -3.77 -4.57
C GLY A 133 -18.68 -4.43 -5.89
N PHE A 134 -19.34 -3.92 -6.93
CA PHE A 134 -19.22 -4.48 -8.27
C PHE A 134 -17.95 -4.00 -8.97
N ILE A 135 -17.05 -4.94 -9.23
CA ILE A 135 -15.94 -4.76 -10.18
C ILE A 135 -16.45 -5.15 -11.57
N SER A 136 -16.59 -4.15 -12.43
CA SER A 136 -17.04 -4.35 -13.81
C SER A 136 -15.96 -4.98 -14.68
N GLU A 137 -14.69 -4.71 -14.39
CA GLU A 137 -13.59 -5.11 -15.26
C GLU A 137 -12.26 -5.25 -14.50
N VAL A 138 -11.41 -6.17 -14.97
CA VAL A 138 -10.00 -6.27 -14.57
C VAL A 138 -9.12 -6.12 -15.81
N LYS A 139 -8.20 -5.16 -15.79
CA LYS A 139 -7.32 -4.77 -16.90
C LYS A 139 -5.86 -4.73 -16.47
N ASP A 140 -4.97 -4.61 -17.45
CA ASP A 140 -3.53 -4.46 -17.26
C ASP A 140 -2.93 -5.53 -16.33
N ILE A 141 -3.40 -6.77 -16.49
CA ILE A 141 -2.98 -7.91 -15.67
C ILE A 141 -1.51 -8.21 -15.98
N LYS A 142 -0.68 -8.11 -14.95
CA LYS A 142 0.74 -8.43 -14.93
C LYS A 142 1.01 -9.41 -13.79
N PRO A 143 2.18 -10.07 -13.76
CA PRO A 143 2.52 -10.99 -12.67
C PRO A 143 2.45 -10.37 -11.27
N ASP A 144 2.66 -9.06 -11.16
CA ASP A 144 2.76 -8.33 -9.90
C ASP A 144 1.69 -7.26 -9.71
N SER A 145 0.81 -7.04 -10.69
CA SER A 145 -0.13 -5.92 -10.65
C SER A 145 -1.34 -6.12 -11.55
N ALA A 146 -2.45 -5.51 -11.19
CA ALA A 146 -3.65 -5.43 -12.03
C ALA A 146 -4.46 -4.19 -11.68
N VAL A 147 -5.28 -3.73 -12.62
CA VAL A 147 -6.22 -2.61 -12.45
C VAL A 147 -7.63 -3.14 -12.41
N PHE A 148 -8.34 -2.88 -11.31
CA PHE A 148 -9.74 -3.26 -11.11
C PHE A 148 -10.60 -2.01 -11.29
N LYS A 149 -11.61 -2.09 -12.15
CA LYS A 149 -12.52 -0.98 -12.44
C LYS A 149 -13.90 -1.26 -11.88
N SER A 150 -14.50 -0.23 -11.30
CA SER A 150 -15.90 -0.17 -10.91
C SER A 150 -16.54 1.05 -11.56
N GLU A 151 -17.82 1.28 -11.32
CA GLU A 151 -18.50 2.48 -11.82
C GLU A 151 -17.83 3.74 -11.26
N GLY A 152 -17.30 4.59 -12.15
CA GLY A 152 -16.66 5.86 -11.80
C GLY A 152 -15.33 5.77 -11.06
N ALA A 153 -14.79 4.58 -10.80
CA ALA A 153 -13.56 4.41 -10.03
C ALA A 153 -12.65 3.30 -10.57
N GLN A 154 -11.38 3.39 -10.22
CA GLN A 154 -10.40 2.36 -10.52
C GLN A 154 -9.44 2.18 -9.34
N GLN A 155 -8.96 0.96 -9.19
CA GLN A 155 -8.06 0.55 -8.14
C GLN A 155 -6.92 -0.27 -8.73
N LYS A 156 -5.70 0.24 -8.63
CA LYS A 156 -4.51 -0.51 -9.02
C LYS A 156 -3.96 -1.24 -7.80
N ILE A 157 -3.92 -2.56 -7.89
CA ILE A 157 -3.27 -3.41 -6.90
C ILE A 157 -1.87 -3.75 -7.41
N SER A 158 -0.87 -3.70 -6.54
CA SER A 158 0.51 -4.04 -6.90
C SER A 158 1.24 -4.72 -5.76
N PHE A 159 1.90 -5.83 -6.04
CA PHE A 159 2.79 -6.52 -5.12
C PHE A 159 4.05 -5.68 -4.92
N ILE A 160 4.43 -5.49 -3.66
CA ILE A 160 5.62 -4.72 -3.27
C ILE A 160 6.76 -5.67 -2.93
N ALA A 161 6.50 -6.64 -2.06
CA ALA A 161 7.49 -7.58 -1.57
C ALA A 161 6.82 -8.87 -1.10
N LYS A 162 7.57 -9.97 -1.19
CA LYS A 162 7.25 -11.27 -0.62
C LYS A 162 8.37 -11.65 0.35
N ALA A 163 8.01 -11.94 1.58
CA ALA A 163 8.92 -12.35 2.64
C ALA A 163 8.10 -12.82 3.84
N ASP A 164 8.75 -13.37 4.85
CA ASP A 164 8.12 -13.64 6.15
C ASP A 164 8.27 -12.37 7.02
N PHE A 165 7.17 -11.64 7.21
CA PHE A 165 7.16 -10.38 7.96
C PHE A 165 6.73 -10.58 9.41
N ASN A 166 5.97 -11.64 9.71
CA ASN A 166 5.47 -11.96 11.05
C ASN A 166 6.32 -13.02 11.79
N ARG A 167 7.29 -13.63 11.12
CA ARG A 167 8.24 -14.65 11.60
C ARG A 167 7.61 -16.00 11.94
N ASP A 168 6.57 -16.39 11.21
CA ASP A 168 5.93 -17.71 11.37
C ASP A 168 6.46 -18.78 10.40
N GLY A 169 7.41 -18.43 9.53
CA GLY A 169 8.01 -19.30 8.52
C GLY A 169 7.26 -19.36 7.19
N ILE A 170 6.10 -18.69 7.07
CA ILE A 170 5.26 -18.62 5.87
C ILE A 170 5.55 -17.32 5.11
N GLU A 171 5.52 -17.40 3.79
CA GLU A 171 5.67 -16.23 2.92
C GLU A 171 4.41 -15.36 2.97
N ASP A 172 4.56 -14.14 3.48
CA ASP A 172 3.55 -13.09 3.42
C ASP A 172 3.74 -12.22 2.18
N LEU A 173 2.70 -11.45 1.87
CA LEU A 173 2.66 -10.55 0.72
C LEU A 173 2.37 -9.13 1.19
N LEU A 174 3.31 -8.22 0.89
CA LEU A 174 3.13 -6.79 1.05
C LEU A 174 2.57 -6.22 -0.26
N ILE A 175 1.40 -5.58 -0.19
CA ILE A 175 0.64 -5.10 -1.35
C ILE A 175 0.28 -3.63 -1.18
N SER A 176 0.43 -2.83 -2.24
CA SER A 176 -0.19 -1.50 -2.33
C SER A 176 -1.52 -1.56 -3.05
N SER A 177 -2.47 -0.77 -2.57
CA SER A 177 -3.66 -0.38 -3.31
C SER A 177 -3.62 1.11 -3.61
N LYS A 178 -3.79 1.46 -4.88
CA LYS A 178 -3.92 2.83 -5.34
C LYS A 178 -5.33 3.05 -5.91
N ASP A 179 -6.12 3.79 -5.18
CA ASP A 179 -7.53 4.05 -5.41
C ASP A 179 -7.69 5.42 -6.07
N SER A 180 -8.41 5.51 -7.19
CA SER A 180 -8.70 6.79 -7.86
C SER A 180 -10.10 6.84 -8.46
N VAL A 181 -10.68 8.04 -8.52
CA VAL A 181 -11.95 8.30 -9.22
C VAL A 181 -11.66 8.73 -10.65
N ILE A 182 -12.37 8.15 -11.61
CA ILE A 182 -12.22 8.47 -13.03
C ILE A 182 -12.79 9.87 -13.28
N GLY A 183 -11.97 10.76 -13.84
CA GLY A 183 -12.36 12.16 -14.08
C GLY A 183 -12.36 13.04 -12.83
N GLY A 184 -11.96 12.50 -11.66
CA GLY A 184 -11.83 13.23 -10.41
C GLY A 184 -10.39 13.41 -9.96
N SER A 185 -10.19 14.19 -8.89
CA SER A 185 -8.88 14.38 -8.23
C SER A 185 -8.66 13.46 -7.03
N TYR A 186 -9.65 12.63 -6.69
CA TYR A 186 -9.56 11.71 -5.56
C TYR A 186 -8.45 10.68 -5.80
N LEU A 187 -7.53 10.60 -4.84
CA LEU A 187 -6.47 9.60 -4.77
C LEU A 187 -6.32 9.13 -3.33
N SER A 188 -6.25 7.82 -3.14
CA SER A 188 -5.84 7.20 -1.89
C SER A 188 -4.85 6.08 -2.17
N ILE A 189 -3.80 6.00 -1.38
CA ILE A 189 -2.83 4.91 -1.46
C ILE A 189 -2.77 4.26 -0.09
N ARG A 190 -3.02 2.95 -0.07
CA ARG A 190 -3.04 2.12 1.13
C ARG A 190 -2.06 0.98 0.93
N MET A 191 -1.54 0.43 2.03
CA MET A 191 -0.72 -0.77 1.99
C MET A 191 -1.28 -1.82 2.92
N PHE A 192 -1.17 -3.08 2.52
CA PHE A 192 -1.64 -4.23 3.26
C PHE A 192 -0.52 -5.27 3.36
N LEU A 193 -0.36 -5.85 4.53
CA LEU A 193 0.40 -7.07 4.74
C LEU A 193 -0.61 -8.21 4.93
N ILE A 194 -0.55 -9.19 4.05
CA ILE A 194 -1.46 -10.33 4.06
C ILE A 194 -0.68 -11.65 4.04
N THR A 195 -1.28 -12.69 4.59
CA THR A 195 -0.74 -14.06 4.57
C THR A 195 -1.78 -15.04 4.08
N ARG A 196 -1.34 -16.25 3.72
CA ARG A 196 -2.23 -17.36 3.34
C ARG A 196 -1.62 -18.64 3.90
N LEU A 197 -2.41 -19.42 4.64
CA LEU A 197 -1.92 -20.57 5.42
C LEU A 197 -1.92 -21.89 4.64
N GLY A 198 -2.52 -21.92 3.44
CA GLY A 198 -2.55 -23.10 2.57
C GLY A 198 -2.85 -22.77 1.11
N LEU A 199 -2.58 -23.71 0.21
CA LEU A 199 -2.90 -23.54 -1.21
C LEU A 199 -4.42 -23.40 -1.40
N GLY A 200 -4.86 -22.39 -2.15
CA GLY A 200 -6.27 -22.14 -2.45
C GLY A 200 -7.09 -21.54 -1.29
N GLU A 201 -6.52 -21.40 -0.10
CA GLU A 201 -7.18 -20.75 1.05
C GLU A 201 -7.36 -19.24 0.84
N GLU A 202 -8.18 -18.64 1.68
CA GLU A 202 -8.38 -17.19 1.72
C GLU A 202 -7.18 -16.48 2.33
N PHE A 203 -6.99 -15.21 1.96
CA PHE A 203 -5.96 -14.39 2.56
C PHE A 203 -6.42 -13.81 3.90
N ILE A 204 -5.50 -13.81 4.85
CA ILE A 204 -5.67 -13.20 6.17
C ILE A 204 -4.96 -11.85 6.14
N LEU A 205 -5.67 -10.80 6.57
CA LEU A 205 -5.07 -9.48 6.77
C LEU A 205 -4.26 -9.48 8.07
N LEU A 206 -2.94 -9.35 7.97
CA LEU A 206 -2.08 -9.19 9.14
C LEU A 206 -2.03 -7.72 9.58
N LYS A 207 -1.93 -6.79 8.63
CA LYS A 207 -1.84 -5.35 8.92
C LYS A 207 -2.27 -4.48 7.75
N ALA A 208 -2.96 -3.39 8.05
CA ALA A 208 -3.20 -2.29 7.12
C ALA A 208 -2.41 -1.04 7.58
N TYR A 209 -1.93 -0.26 6.62
CA TYR A 209 -1.15 0.97 6.83
C TYR A 209 -1.88 2.19 6.28
#